data_AF-A0A961EYK9-F1
#
_entry.id   AF-A0A961EYK9-F1
#
_cell.length_a   1.000
_cell.length_b   1.000
_cell.length_c   1.000
_cell.angle_alpha   90.00
_cell.angle_beta   90.00
_cell.angle_gamma   90.00
#
_symmetry.space_group_name_H-M   'P 1'
#
loop_
_entity.id
_entity.type
_entity.pdbx_description
1 polymer ?
#
loop_
_entity_poly.entity_id
_entity_poly.type
_entity_poly.pdbx_seq_one_letter_code
_entity_poly.pdbx_strand_id
1 'polypeptide(L)'
;MNKSHLRIFTILSIVAVSAILFSSCRHHHRPDAEHALGHLDDYMEDLELNANQQQQYQEIRSRIKADMIAGKSHRDALMAEIDDEFQKAEPDVRALATKIKSQMDSHESIFKTAPDYFVEIYEILEPNQKAKVNEDVRSHIKWFRD
;
A
#
# COMPACT_ATOMS: atom_id res chain seq x y z
N MET A 1 -24.16 1.19 6.35
CA MET A 1 -22.84 0.67 5.93
C MET A 1 -22.10 0.29 7.20
N ASN A 2 -21.97 -1.01 7.50
CA ASN A 2 -21.42 -1.49 8.78
C ASN A 2 -19.90 -1.24 8.85
N LYS A 3 -19.43 -0.70 10.00
CA LYS A 3 -18.02 -0.35 10.25
C LYS A 3 -17.05 -1.53 10.07
N SER A 4 -17.53 -2.77 10.20
CA SER A 4 -16.76 -3.99 9.96
C SER A 4 -16.33 -4.15 8.49
N HIS A 5 -17.14 -3.71 7.52
CA HIS A 5 -16.79 -3.85 6.10
C HIS A 5 -15.78 -2.80 5.60
N LEU A 6 -15.69 -1.66 6.29
CA LEU A 6 -14.68 -0.64 6.00
C LEU A 6 -13.29 -1.09 6.47
N ARG A 7 -13.22 -1.82 7.58
CA ARG A 7 -11.96 -2.39 8.14
C ARG A 7 -11.39 -3.52 7.28
N ILE A 8 -12.28 -4.35 6.73
CA ILE A 8 -11.94 -5.50 5.88
C ILE A 8 -11.37 -5.05 4.52
N PHE A 9 -11.81 -3.90 3.98
CA PHE A 9 -11.25 -3.31 2.75
C PHE A 9 -9.76 -2.96 2.89
N THR A 10 -9.28 -2.65 4.09
CA THR A 10 -7.95 -2.09 4.29
C THR A 10 -6.84 -3.14 4.25
N ILE A 11 -7.10 -4.33 4.82
CA ILE A 11 -6.13 -5.44 4.92
C ILE A 11 -5.65 -5.90 3.53
N LEU A 12 -6.55 -5.89 2.54
CA LEU A 12 -6.22 -6.24 1.15
C LEU A 12 -5.90 -5.03 0.27
N SER A 13 -6.22 -3.79 0.64
CA SER A 13 -5.65 -2.62 -0.06
C SER A 13 -4.19 -2.34 0.30
N ILE A 14 -3.69 -2.87 1.42
CA ILE A 14 -2.26 -2.84 1.77
C ILE A 14 -1.47 -3.89 0.94
N VAL A 15 -2.13 -4.92 0.42
CA VAL A 15 -1.51 -5.94 -0.47
C VAL A 15 -1.91 -5.77 -1.95
N ALA A 16 -3.01 -5.08 -2.25
CA ALA A 16 -3.52 -4.78 -3.59
C ALA A 16 -3.69 -3.27 -3.78
N VAL A 17 -2.59 -2.59 -4.08
CA VAL A 17 -2.24 -1.95 -5.39
C VAL A 17 -3.35 -1.33 -6.28
N SER A 18 -4.63 -1.57 -6.06
CA SER A 18 -5.71 -1.05 -6.91
C SER A 18 -6.14 0.39 -6.59
N ALA A 19 -5.58 1.03 -5.55
CA ALA A 19 -5.90 2.43 -5.24
C ALA A 19 -5.09 3.45 -6.08
N ILE A 20 -4.06 3.03 -6.82
CA ILE A 20 -3.15 3.97 -7.51
C ILE A 20 -3.58 4.29 -8.95
N LEU A 21 -4.46 3.49 -9.60
CA LEU A 21 -4.76 3.68 -11.03
C LEU A 21 -6.24 3.93 -11.41
N PHE A 22 -7.23 3.80 -10.51
CA PHE A 22 -8.65 3.89 -10.93
C PHE A 22 -9.61 4.66 -10.00
N SER A 23 -9.14 5.64 -9.22
CA SER A 23 -10.02 6.64 -8.59
C SER A 23 -10.16 7.89 -9.46
N SER A 24 -10.69 7.68 -10.67
CA SER A 24 -11.25 8.76 -11.47
C SER A 24 -12.50 9.30 -10.76
N CYS A 25 -12.59 10.64 -10.66
CA CYS A 25 -13.75 11.44 -10.23
C CYS A 25 -13.99 11.64 -8.72
N ARG A 26 -13.21 12.53 -8.09
CA ARG A 26 -13.64 13.66 -7.22
C ARG A 26 -12.42 14.22 -6.51
N HIS A 27 -12.34 15.54 -6.38
CA HIS A 27 -11.34 16.21 -5.54
C HIS A 27 -11.36 15.66 -4.10
N HIS A 28 -10.53 14.67 -3.81
CA HIS A 28 -10.25 14.21 -2.45
C HIS A 28 -8.75 13.99 -2.33
N HIS A 29 -8.14 14.58 -1.32
CA HIS A 29 -6.75 14.38 -0.96
C HIS A 29 -6.42 12.89 -1.02
N ARG A 30 -5.42 12.54 -1.84
CA ARG A 30 -4.83 11.20 -1.77
C ARG A 30 -4.34 11.01 -0.33
N PRO A 31 -4.70 9.90 0.34
CA PRO A 31 -4.25 9.66 1.70
C PRO A 31 -2.72 9.65 1.71
N ASP A 32 -2.14 10.42 2.62
CA ASP A 32 -0.71 10.44 2.84
C ASP A 32 -0.23 9.14 3.51
N ALA A 33 1.08 8.98 3.65
CA ALA A 33 1.65 7.77 4.24
C ALA A 33 1.12 7.52 5.67
N GLU A 34 0.87 8.58 6.45
CA GLU A 34 0.35 8.44 7.82
C GLU A 34 -1.09 7.97 7.84
N HIS A 35 -1.94 8.43 6.93
CA HIS A 35 -3.31 7.95 6.85
C HIS A 35 -3.38 6.45 6.53
N ALA A 36 -2.55 5.98 5.58
CA ALA A 36 -2.49 4.56 5.26
C ALA A 36 -1.93 3.73 6.41
N LEU A 37 -0.87 4.21 7.06
CA LEU A 37 -0.27 3.55 8.22
C LEU A 37 -1.21 3.54 9.43
N GLY A 38 -2.04 4.56 9.61
CA GLY A 38 -3.03 4.60 10.69
C GLY A 38 -3.99 3.42 10.64
N HIS A 39 -4.37 2.96 9.45
CA HIS A 39 -5.19 1.76 9.32
C HIS A 39 -4.43 0.46 9.66
N LEU A 40 -3.13 0.41 9.36
CA LEU A 40 -2.30 -0.71 9.78
C LEU A 40 -2.12 -0.71 11.30
N ASP A 41 -1.94 0.47 11.90
CA ASP A 41 -1.84 0.67 13.34
C ASP A 41 -3.11 0.21 14.07
N ASP A 42 -4.30 0.63 13.60
CA ASP A 42 -5.59 0.19 14.14
C ASP A 42 -5.71 -1.34 14.12
N TYR A 43 -5.28 -1.98 13.03
CA TYR A 43 -5.35 -3.43 12.89
C TYR A 43 -4.35 -4.15 13.80
N MET A 44 -3.13 -3.61 13.96
CA MET A 44 -2.16 -4.15 14.90
C MET A 44 -2.61 -3.99 16.35
N GLU A 45 -3.31 -2.91 16.69
CA GLU A 45 -3.90 -2.71 18.02
C GLU A 45 -4.95 -3.79 18.34
N ASP A 46 -5.82 -4.12 17.38
CA ASP A 46 -6.83 -5.19 17.50
C ASP A 46 -6.21 -6.61 17.70
N LEU A 47 -4.94 -6.79 17.31
CA LEU A 47 -4.19 -8.02 17.56
C LEU A 47 -3.61 -8.10 18.98
N GLU A 48 -3.71 -7.03 19.78
CA GLU A 48 -3.25 -6.99 21.17
C GLU A 48 -1.76 -7.36 21.27
N LEU A 49 -0.91 -6.68 20.49
CA LEU A 49 0.54 -6.94 20.49
C LEU A 49 1.15 -6.77 21.89
N ASN A 50 2.04 -7.69 22.26
CA ASN A 50 2.85 -7.51 23.47
C ASN A 50 3.97 -6.48 23.23
N ALA A 51 4.66 -6.05 24.30
CA ALA A 51 5.67 -5.00 24.23
C ALA A 51 6.81 -5.30 23.23
N ASN A 52 7.25 -6.55 23.12
CA ASN A 52 8.30 -6.95 22.18
C ASN A 52 7.80 -6.88 20.73
N GLN A 53 6.61 -7.40 20.47
CA GLN A 53 5.98 -7.34 19.15
C GLN A 53 5.70 -5.90 18.72
N GLN A 54 5.26 -5.05 19.64
CA GLN A 54 5.02 -3.63 19.38
C GLN A 54 6.32 -2.93 18.94
N GLN A 55 7.44 -3.21 19.60
CA GLN A 55 8.73 -2.64 19.21
C GLN A 55 9.12 -3.08 17.78
N GLN A 56 9.05 -4.38 17.50
CA GLN A 56 9.36 -4.92 16.17
C GLN A 56 8.44 -4.35 15.08
N TYR A 57 7.15 -4.22 15.39
CA TYR A 57 6.18 -3.59 14.50
C TYR A 57 6.53 -2.13 14.20
N GLN A 58 6.94 -1.33 15.19
CA GLN A 58 7.32 0.07 14.94
C GLN A 58 8.54 0.20 14.03
N GLU A 59 9.48 -0.73 14.11
CA GLU A 59 10.62 -0.78 13.18
C GLU A 59 10.16 -1.10 11.74
N ILE A 60 9.27 -2.08 11.58
CA ILE A 60 8.67 -2.43 10.28
C ILE A 60 7.85 -1.25 9.73
N ARG A 61 6.98 -0.64 10.56
CA ARG A 61 6.16 0.53 10.23
C ARG A 61 6.99 1.70 9.71
N SER A 62 8.14 1.95 10.33
CA SER A 62 9.06 3.01 9.90
C SER A 62 9.62 2.75 8.50
N ARG A 63 9.99 1.50 8.18
CA ARG A 63 10.45 1.11 6.83
C ARG A 63 9.34 1.23 5.80
N ILE A 64 8.13 0.76 6.11
CA ILE A 64 6.95 0.93 5.26
C ILE A 64 6.72 2.41 4.96
N LYS A 65 6.78 3.27 5.99
CA LYS A 65 6.64 4.72 5.83
C LYS A 65 7.65 5.30 4.86
N ALA A 66 8.92 4.94 5.01
CA ALA A 66 10.01 5.41 4.15
C ALA A 66 9.76 5.02 2.69
N ASP A 67 9.39 3.76 2.44
CA ASP A 67 9.10 3.27 1.09
C ASP A 67 7.86 3.92 0.49
N MET A 68 6.82 4.19 1.28
CA MET A 68 5.63 4.92 0.82
C MET A 68 5.97 6.37 0.43
N ILE A 69 6.83 7.05 1.20
CA ILE A 69 7.30 8.41 0.89
C ILE A 69 8.14 8.40 -0.39
N ALA A 70 9.07 7.45 -0.52
CA ALA A 70 9.89 7.29 -1.72
C ALA A 70 9.02 7.01 -2.96
N GLY A 71 8.09 6.06 -2.86
CA GLY A 71 7.14 5.74 -3.92
C GLY A 71 6.23 6.91 -4.30
N LYS A 72 5.80 7.73 -3.33
CA LYS A 72 5.09 8.99 -3.61
C LYS A 72 5.96 9.95 -4.40
N SER A 73 7.19 10.20 -3.97
CA SER A 73 8.10 11.11 -4.65
C SER A 73 8.37 10.65 -6.09
N HIS A 74 8.58 9.35 -6.30
CA HIS A 74 8.77 8.77 -7.63
C HIS A 74 7.55 8.97 -8.53
N ARG A 75 6.35 8.67 -8.02
CA ARG A 75 5.10 8.87 -8.77
C ARG A 75 4.86 10.35 -9.10
N ASP A 76 5.11 11.26 -8.17
CA ASP A 76 4.89 12.69 -8.37
C ASP A 76 5.87 13.23 -9.44
N ALA A 77 7.13 12.77 -9.44
CA ALA A 77 8.10 13.06 -10.50
C ALA A 77 7.64 12.53 -11.86
N LEU A 78 7.16 11.29 -11.92
CA LEU A 78 6.62 10.72 -13.16
C LEU A 78 5.41 11.50 -13.69
N MET A 79 4.50 11.94 -12.81
CA MET A 79 3.34 12.73 -13.23
C MET A 79 3.75 14.10 -13.77
N ALA A 80 4.77 14.74 -13.17
CA ALA A 80 5.33 15.98 -13.69
C ALA A 80 5.97 15.78 -15.09
N GLU A 81 6.71 14.70 -15.29
CA GLU A 81 7.29 14.38 -16.61
C GLU A 81 6.23 14.11 -17.68
N ILE A 82 5.13 13.45 -17.31
CA ILE A 82 3.98 13.26 -18.19
C ILE A 82 3.39 14.63 -18.53
N ASP A 83 3.12 15.48 -17.54
CA ASP A 83 2.55 16.81 -17.76
C ASP A 83 3.45 17.66 -18.69
N ASP A 84 4.75 17.72 -18.42
CA ASP A 84 5.74 18.44 -19.22
C ASP A 84 5.79 17.96 -20.68
N GLU A 85 5.70 16.65 -20.93
CA GLU A 85 5.70 16.10 -22.29
C GLU A 85 4.44 16.53 -23.07
N PHE A 86 3.29 16.52 -22.41
CA PHE A 86 2.01 16.89 -23.01
C PHE A 86 1.83 18.41 -23.19
N GLN A 87 2.67 19.24 -22.55
CA GLN A 87 2.72 20.68 -22.79
C GLN A 87 3.52 21.06 -24.06
N LYS A 88 4.24 20.13 -24.69
CA LYS A 88 5.00 20.39 -25.93
C LYS A 88 4.06 20.52 -27.13
N ALA A 89 4.49 21.28 -28.13
CA ALA A 89 3.76 21.44 -29.40
C ALA A 89 3.58 20.11 -30.15
N GLU A 90 4.58 19.22 -30.07
CA GLU A 90 4.57 17.88 -30.64
C GLU A 90 5.08 16.88 -29.57
N PRO A 91 4.19 16.28 -28.76
CA PRO A 91 4.57 15.32 -27.72
C PRO A 91 5.15 14.01 -28.28
N ASP A 92 6.26 13.52 -27.71
CA ASP A 92 6.81 12.19 -28.03
C ASP A 92 6.31 11.13 -27.06
N VAL A 93 5.09 10.64 -27.34
CA VAL A 93 4.44 9.59 -26.54
C VAL A 93 5.20 8.26 -26.54
N ARG A 94 6.05 8.00 -27.56
CA ARG A 94 6.81 6.75 -27.64
C ARG A 94 8.01 6.78 -26.70
N ALA A 95 8.73 7.91 -26.66
CA ALA A 95 9.82 8.12 -25.71
C ALA A 95 9.28 8.10 -24.28
N LEU A 96 8.16 8.79 -24.02
CA LEU A 96 7.50 8.80 -22.70
C LEU A 96 7.11 7.40 -22.24
N ALA A 97 6.46 6.61 -23.11
CA ALA A 97 6.07 5.24 -22.79
C ALA A 97 7.29 4.33 -22.49
N THR A 98 8.41 4.53 -23.18
CA THR A 98 9.65 3.78 -22.93
C THR A 98 10.23 4.13 -21.56
N LYS A 99 10.22 5.42 -21.20
CA LYS A 99 10.69 5.91 -19.90
C LYS A 99 9.83 5.38 -18.74
N ILE A 100 8.50 5.44 -18.87
CA ILE A 100 7.56 4.90 -17.88
C ILE A 100 7.83 3.42 -17.64
N LYS A 101 7.96 2.62 -18.71
CA LYS A 101 8.25 1.18 -18.58
C LYS A 101 9.56 0.92 -17.84
N SER A 102 10.62 1.65 -18.19
CA SER A 102 11.92 1.53 -17.50
C SER A 102 11.83 1.86 -16.01
N GLN A 103 10.99 2.83 -15.63
CA GLN A 103 10.75 3.18 -14.23
C GLN A 103 9.94 2.10 -13.50
N MET A 104 8.93 1.50 -14.15
CA MET A 104 8.16 0.39 -13.61
C MET A 104 9.01 -0.88 -13.40
N ASP A 105 10.00 -1.10 -14.26
CA ASP A 105 10.93 -2.22 -14.14
C ASP A 105 11.92 -2.03 -12.98
N SER A 106 12.15 -0.79 -12.52
CA SER A 106 12.98 -0.54 -11.35
C SER A 106 12.42 -1.22 -10.08
N HIS A 107 13.33 -1.63 -9.19
CA HIS A 107 13.03 -2.49 -8.04
C HIS A 107 12.29 -1.79 -6.88
N GLU A 108 12.09 -0.47 -6.94
CA GLU A 108 11.66 0.35 -5.79
C GLU A 108 10.13 0.51 -5.66
N SER A 109 9.35 -0.38 -6.26
CA SER A 109 7.90 -0.31 -6.08
C SER A 109 7.49 -0.94 -4.74
N ILE A 110 6.70 -0.20 -3.95
CA ILE A 110 6.02 -0.71 -2.75
C ILE A 110 5.22 -2.00 -3.04
N PHE A 111 4.82 -2.23 -4.28
CA PHE A 111 4.12 -3.45 -4.69
C PHE A 111 5.01 -4.69 -4.71
N LYS A 112 6.32 -4.51 -4.87
CA LYS A 112 7.30 -5.58 -4.78
C LYS A 112 7.69 -5.87 -3.32
N THR A 113 7.73 -4.84 -2.46
CA THR A 113 8.17 -4.98 -1.05
C THR A 113 7.02 -5.25 -0.06
N ALA A 114 5.77 -4.91 -0.39
CA ALA A 114 4.62 -5.15 0.49
C ALA A 114 4.43 -6.62 0.91
N PRO A 115 4.62 -7.63 0.03
CA PRO A 115 4.56 -9.03 0.44
C PRO A 115 5.61 -9.38 1.50
N ASP A 116 6.82 -8.83 1.39
CA ASP A 116 7.90 -9.08 2.35
C ASP A 116 7.56 -8.45 3.71
N TYR A 117 7.06 -7.22 3.73
CA TYR A 117 6.56 -6.59 4.96
C TYR A 117 5.43 -7.38 5.62
N PHE A 118 4.52 -7.96 4.83
CA PHE A 118 3.49 -8.82 5.37
C PHE A 118 4.09 -10.07 6.05
N VAL A 119 5.09 -10.70 5.44
CA VAL A 119 5.79 -11.83 6.04
C VAL A 119 6.46 -11.43 7.36
N GLU A 120 7.19 -10.32 7.37
CA GLU A 120 7.85 -9.81 8.59
C GLU A 120 6.85 -9.52 9.72
N ILE A 121 5.73 -8.86 9.41
CA ILE A 121 4.66 -8.62 10.38
C ILE A 121 4.07 -9.96 10.84
N TYR A 122 3.79 -10.89 9.94
CA TYR A 122 3.21 -12.17 10.30
C TYR A 122 4.13 -12.98 11.20
N GLU A 123 5.45 -12.93 10.97
CA GLU A 123 6.43 -13.69 11.75
C GLU A 123 6.50 -13.27 13.22
N ILE A 124 6.36 -11.98 13.51
CA ILE A 124 6.38 -11.48 14.90
C ILE A 124 5.13 -11.85 15.71
N LEU A 125 4.05 -12.30 15.05
CA LEU A 125 2.78 -12.63 15.72
C LEU A 125 2.84 -13.97 16.47
N GLU A 126 2.13 -14.04 17.58
CA GLU A 126 1.88 -15.27 18.33
C GLU A 126 0.84 -16.16 17.60
N PRO A 127 0.76 -17.47 17.92
CA PRO A 127 -0.15 -18.39 17.24
C PRO A 127 -1.63 -17.96 17.25
N ASN A 128 -2.11 -17.39 18.36
CA ASN A 128 -3.49 -16.90 18.48
C ASN A 128 -3.74 -15.67 17.59
N GLN A 129 -2.77 -14.77 17.47
CA GLN A 129 -2.84 -13.59 16.60
C GLN A 129 -2.79 -14.02 15.13
N LYS A 130 -1.87 -14.93 14.76
CA LYS A 130 -1.80 -15.55 13.43
C LYS A 130 -3.14 -16.18 13.02
N ALA A 131 -3.84 -16.83 13.96
CA ALA A 131 -5.16 -17.39 13.70
C ALA A 131 -6.19 -16.31 13.32
N LYS A 132 -6.22 -15.18 14.04
CA LYS A 132 -7.08 -14.01 13.70
C LYS A 132 -6.77 -13.50 12.28
N VAL A 133 -5.49 -13.28 11.97
CA VAL A 133 -5.07 -12.83 10.62
C VAL A 133 -5.53 -13.80 9.53
N ASN A 134 -5.36 -15.10 9.75
CA ASN A 134 -5.75 -16.12 8.77
C ASN A 134 -7.27 -16.18 8.56
N GLU A 135 -8.05 -15.98 9.62
CA GLU A 135 -9.50 -15.92 9.54
C GLU A 135 -9.95 -14.71 8.70
N ASP A 136 -9.39 -13.53 8.98
CA ASP A 136 -9.69 -12.30 8.25
C ASP A 136 -9.35 -12.42 6.76
N VAL A 137 -8.17 -12.95 6.43
CA VAL A 137 -7.76 -13.19 5.04
C VAL A 137 -8.71 -14.15 4.34
N ARG A 138 -9.09 -15.27 4.97
CA ARG A 138 -10.02 -16.25 4.37
C ARG A 138 -11.41 -15.65 4.16
N SER A 139 -11.92 -14.92 5.15
CA SER A 139 -13.20 -14.23 5.08
C SER A 139 -13.23 -13.26 3.89
N HIS A 140 -12.15 -12.51 3.71
CA HIS A 140 -12.01 -11.56 2.62
C HIS A 140 -11.92 -12.26 1.25
N ILE A 141 -11.10 -13.31 1.11
CA ILE A 141 -10.99 -14.09 -0.14
C ILE A 141 -12.35 -14.67 -0.54
N LYS A 142 -13.15 -15.13 0.44
CA LYS A 142 -14.49 -15.63 0.19
C LYS A 142 -15.40 -14.53 -0.36
N TRP A 143 -15.41 -13.35 0.29
CA TRP A 143 -16.20 -12.21 -0.17
C TRP A 143 -15.84 -11.76 -1.59
N PHE A 144 -14.56 -11.76 -1.97
CA PHE A 144 -14.17 -11.40 -3.34
C PHE A 144 -14.61 -12.40 -4.41
N ARG A 145 -14.89 -13.65 -4.02
CA ARG A 145 -15.26 -14.73 -4.94
C ARG A 145 -16.77 -14.82 -5.17
N ASP A 146 -17.55 -14.38 -4.18
CA ASP A 146 -19.02 -14.42 -4.15
C ASP A 146 -19.62 -13.13 -4.72
#